data_AF-A0A2D9T3Z3-F1
#
_entry.id   AF-A0A2D9T3Z3-F1
#
_cell.length_a   1.000
_cell.length_b   1.000
_cell.length_c   1.000
_cell.angle_alpha   90.00
_cell.angle_beta   90.00
_cell.angle_gamma   90.00
#
_symmetry.space_group_name_H-M   'P 1'
#
loop_
_entity.id
_entity.type
_entity.pdbx_description
1 polymer ?
#
loop_
_entity_poly.entity_id
_entity_poly.type
_entity_poly.pdbx_seq_one_letter_code
_entity_poly.pdbx_strand_id
1 'polypeptide(L)' 'MRTLFALTLLLGGCVHVAPYEREDLARPQSDINSEAEAAEFRSHVHDSREGATGGLGSTGGGCGCN' A
#
# COMPACT_ATOMS: atom_id res chain seq x y z
N MET A 1 24.39 -6.63 -33.79
CA MET A 1 23.77 -5.30 -33.59
C MET A 1 22.63 -5.32 -32.57
N ARG A 2 21.64 -6.22 -32.67
CA ARG A 2 20.52 -6.32 -31.70
C ARG A 2 20.93 -6.55 -30.23
N THR A 3 21.96 -7.35 -30.02
CA THR A 3 22.50 -7.67 -28.68
C THR A 3 23.25 -6.52 -28.03
N LEU A 4 23.92 -5.68 -28.83
CA LEU A 4 24.62 -4.47 -28.34
C LEU A 4 23.64 -3.39 -27.86
N PHE A 5 22.51 -3.24 -28.56
CA PHE A 5 21.47 -2.28 -28.18
C PHE A 5 20.76 -2.68 -26.88
N ALA A 6 20.54 -3.97 -26.66
CA ALA A 6 19.98 -4.49 -25.41
C ALA A 6 20.91 -4.24 -24.22
N LEU A 7 22.23 -4.38 -24.43
CA LEU A 7 23.22 -4.17 -23.37
C LEU A 7 23.27 -2.70 -22.91
N THR A 8 23.20 -1.74 -23.84
CA THR A 8 23.22 -0.31 -23.50
C THR A 8 22.01 0.16 -22.68
N LEU A 9 20.86 -0.51 -22.82
CA LEU A 9 19.63 -0.15 -22.09
C LEU A 9 19.70 -0.48 -20.59
N LEU A 10 20.53 -1.47 -20.22
CA LEU A 10 20.69 -1.93 -18.84
C LEU A 10 21.61 -1.04 -17.99
N LEU A 11 22.38 -0.13 -18.60
CA LEU A 11 23.34 0.73 -17.89
C LEU A 11 22.78 2.13 -17.56
N GLY A 12 21.55 2.46 -17.97
CA GLY A 12 20.98 3.82 -17.91
C GLY A 12 20.25 4.20 -16.60
N GLY A 13 20.53 3.56 -15.46
CA GLY A 13 19.72 3.72 -14.24
C GLY A 13 20.23 4.72 -13.20
N CYS A 14 21.48 5.17 -13.28
CA CYS A 14 22.09 6.00 -12.23
C CYS A 14 22.18 7.46 -12.67
N VAL A 15 21.27 8.29 -12.18
CA VAL A 15 21.33 9.75 -12.32
C VAL A 15 21.55 10.40 -10.96
N HIS A 16 22.48 11.35 -10.87
CA HIS A 16 22.71 12.11 -9.65
C HIS A 16 21.66 13.22 -9.56
N VAL A 17 20.81 13.14 -8.54
CA VAL A 17 19.68 14.05 -8.32
C VAL A 17 19.98 14.93 -7.11
N ALA A 18 19.73 16.24 -7.23
CA ALA A 18 19.98 17.19 -6.16
C ALA A 18 19.08 16.87 -4.94
N PRO A 19 19.51 17.19 -3.71
CA PRO A 19 18.75 16.82 -2.51
C PRO A 19 17.32 17.36 -2.47
N TYR A 20 17.09 18.56 -3.03
CA TYR A 20 15.76 19.19 -3.06
C TYR A 20 14.80 18.42 -3.98
N GLU A 21 15.23 17.92 -5.13
CA GLU A 21 14.37 17.16 -6.06
C GLU A 21 13.83 15.83 -5.48
N ARG A 22 14.38 15.35 -4.35
CA ARG A 22 13.93 14.13 -3.66
C ARG A 22 12.77 14.38 -2.71
N GLU A 23 12.42 15.63 -2.45
CA GLU A 23 11.35 16.03 -1.52
C GLU A 23 9.98 15.47 -1.93
N ASP A 24 9.75 15.29 -3.23
CA ASP A 24 8.49 14.79 -3.75
C ASP A 24 8.21 13.33 -3.39
N LEU A 25 9.26 12.50 -3.36
CA LEU A 25 9.18 11.08 -2.97
C LEU A 25 9.18 10.87 -1.45
N ALA A 26 9.64 11.87 -0.69
CA ALA A 26 9.71 11.81 0.77
C ALA A 26 8.42 12.29 1.47
N ARG A 27 7.37 12.62 0.71
CA ARG A 27 6.11 13.06 1.28
C ARG A 27 5.46 11.92 2.11
N PRO A 28 4.81 12.21 3.24
CA PRO A 28 4.13 11.17 4.03
C PRO A 28 3.05 10.40 3.24
N GLN A 29 2.45 11.05 2.25
CA GLN A 29 1.43 10.45 1.37
C GLN A 29 1.97 9.39 0.40
N SER A 30 3.28 9.33 0.18
CA SER A 30 3.92 8.28 -0.65
C SER A 30 4.35 7.06 0.17
N ASP A 31 4.01 7.01 1.46
CA ASP A 31 4.17 5.78 2.24
C ASP A 31 3.18 4.71 1.75
N ILE A 32 3.73 3.63 1.22
CA ILE A 32 3.00 2.47 0.70
C ILE A 32 2.12 1.82 1.78
N ASN A 33 2.47 1.99 3.06
CA ASN A 33 1.73 1.41 4.18
C ASN A 33 0.61 2.32 4.72
N SER A 34 0.53 3.58 4.29
CA SER A 34 -0.47 4.54 4.80
C SER A 34 -1.92 4.08 4.60
N GLU A 35 -2.21 3.41 3.48
CA GLU A 35 -3.54 2.84 3.21
C GLU A 35 -3.85 1.62 4.08
N ALA A 36 -2.84 0.84 4.48
CA ALA A 36 -3.05 -0.36 5.30
C ALA A 36 -3.49 0.03 6.72
N GLU A 37 -2.84 1.03 7.32
CA GLU A 37 -3.19 1.55 8.65
C GLU A 37 -4.59 2.20 8.64
N ALA A 38 -4.91 2.95 7.57
CA ALA A 38 -6.24 3.51 7.38
C ALA A 38 -7.32 2.43 7.18
N ALA A 39 -7.00 1.33 6.47
CA ALA A 39 -7.91 0.21 6.27
C ALA A 39 -8.19 -0.54 7.59
N GLU A 40 -7.17 -0.78 8.41
CA GLU A 40 -7.31 -1.42 9.73
C GLU A 40 -8.18 -0.56 10.66
N PHE A 41 -7.92 0.75 10.72
CA PHE A 41 -8.73 1.68 11.51
C PHE A 41 -10.20 1.68 11.07
N ARG A 42 -10.47 1.68 9.74
CA ARG A 42 -11.83 1.60 9.20
C ARG A 42 -12.51 0.28 9.57
N SER A 43 -11.81 -0.85 9.49
CA SER A 43 -12.34 -2.15 9.92
C SER A 43 -12.69 -2.13 11.40
N HIS A 44 -11.80 -1.63 12.25
CA HIS A 44 -12.02 -1.55 13.70
C HIS A 44 -13.26 -0.71 14.06
N VAL A 45 -13.44 0.45 13.40
CA VAL A 45 -14.62 1.30 13.60
C VAL A 45 -15.89 0.60 13.08
N HIS A 46 -15.82 -0.08 11.96
CA HIS A 46 -16.94 -0.82 11.39
C HIS A 46 -17.35 -1.98 12.29
N ASP A 47 -16.40 -2.81 12.73
CA ASP A 47 -16.64 -3.95 13.62
C ASP A 47 -17.19 -3.50 14.99
N SER A 48 -16.74 -2.34 15.50
CA SER A 48 -17.25 -1.77 16.75
C SER A 48 -18.70 -1.28 16.62
N ARG A 49 -19.09 -0.76 15.45
CA ARG A 49 -20.46 -0.28 15.18
C ARG A 49 -21.41 -1.41 14.88
N GLU A 50 -20.95 -2.39 14.11
CA GLU A 50 -21.74 -3.49 13.59
C GLU A 50 -21.53 -4.78 14.40
N GLY A 51 -21.11 -4.69 15.67
CA GLY A 51 -20.74 -5.83 16.53
C GLY A 51 -21.80 -6.94 16.71
N ALA A 52 -23.00 -6.78 16.15
CA ALA A 52 -24.04 -7.81 16.06
C ALA A 52 -24.12 -8.52 14.68
N THR A 53 -23.49 -7.99 13.62
CA THR A 53 -23.57 -8.50 12.23
C THR A 53 -22.42 -9.41 11.82
N GLY A 54 -21.43 -9.62 12.70
CA GLY A 54 -20.20 -10.37 12.39
C GLY A 54 -19.23 -9.52 11.58
N GLY A 55 -18.04 -9.26 12.14
CA GLY A 55 -17.04 -8.38 11.55
C GLY A 55 -16.45 -8.90 10.23
N LEU A 56 -15.67 -8.04 9.55
CA LEU A 56 -15.12 -8.28 8.21
C LEU A 56 -14.20 -9.52 8.08
N GLY A 57 -13.82 -10.15 9.20
CA GLY A 57 -13.01 -11.37 9.27
C GLY A 57 -13.78 -12.66 9.58
N SER A 58 -15.11 -12.63 9.58
CA SER A 58 -15.95 -13.82 9.81
C SER A 58 -16.06 -14.66 8.54
N THR A 59 -15.25 -15.71 8.41
CA THR A 59 -15.55 -16.83 7.51
C THR A 59 -16.75 -17.60 8.05
N GLY A 60 -17.96 -17.12 7.77
CA GLY A 60 -19.18 -17.87 8.04
C GLY A 60 -20.40 -16.98 8.29
N GLY A 61 -21.32 -16.95 7.32
CA GLY A 61 -22.67 -16.47 7.56
C GLY A 61 -23.38 -17.40 8.54
N GLY A 62 -23.77 -16.88 9.70
CA GLY A 62 -24.50 -17.63 10.71
C GLY A 62 -25.08 -16.69 11.76
N CYS A 63 -26.33 -16.93 12.13
CA CYS A 63 -27.11 -16.19 13.12
C CYS A 63 -26.25 -15.79 14.34
N GLY A 64 -26.09 -14.49 14.58
CA GLY A 64 -25.22 -13.91 15.59
C GLY A 64 -25.64 -14.22 17.03
N CYS A 65 -25.35 -15.42 17.49
CA CYS A 65 -25.28 -15.77 18.90
C CYS A 65 -23.89 -16.33 19.17
N ASN A 66 -23.15 -15.70 20.10
CA ASN A 66 -22.01 -16.32 20.75
C ASN A 66 -22.40 -17.63 21.42
#